data_AF-A0A930AMG8-F1
#
_entry.id   AF-A0A930AMG8-F1
#
_cell.length_a   1.000
_cell.length_b   1.000
_cell.length_c   1.000
_cell.angle_alpha   90.00
_cell.angle_beta   90.00
_cell.angle_gamma   90.00
#
_symmetry.space_group_name_H-M   'P 1'
#
loop_
_entity.id
_entity.type
_entity.pdbx_description
1 polymer ?
#
loop_
_entity_poly.entity_id
_entity_poly.type
_entity_poly.pdbx_seq_one_letter_code
_entity_poly.pdbx_strand_id
1 'polypeptide(L)'
;MHIWGLFDDGNGCYRQAVDEYNVNMGGQHTITSIGIGDACINQDLAVNTLHKPNALWEQLDKLDRPDVILASPPCESWSVASAMKGGNACWKQEKDMTINLFGEYEQGSKFTIRNHIDYENYQFKYDKSFLTRINGEMCIYNTLKIIERYQPKVFVIENPAYGRMWEYIANVIGFDIPYENLTYYNNYDYPVKKPTKFGSNIDLKLLKENIRNTIEFESMDIKGVNRYNTRSHIPLMLVQDILKRCDMYINKY
;
A
#
# COMPACT_ATOMS: atom_id res chain seq x y z
N MET A 1 13.76 17.10 -5.34
CA MET A 1 12.90 16.68 -4.22
C MET A 1 13.63 15.65 -3.39
N HIS A 2 13.56 15.76 -2.07
CA HIS A 2 13.98 14.69 -1.16
C HIS A 2 12.80 13.73 -0.93
N ILE A 3 13.00 12.45 -1.25
CA ILE A 3 11.93 11.44 -1.27
C ILE A 3 12.24 10.38 -0.24
N TRP A 4 11.25 10.01 0.57
CA TRP A 4 11.31 8.77 1.36
C TRP A 4 10.50 7.68 0.65
N GLY A 5 11.15 6.54 0.40
CA GLY A 5 10.52 5.34 -0.15
C GLY A 5 10.26 4.32 0.96
N LEU A 6 9.04 4.29 1.50
CA LEU A 6 8.66 3.34 2.55
C LEU A 6 8.28 1.99 1.94
N PHE A 7 8.80 0.90 2.50
CA PHE A 7 8.62 -0.47 2.00
C PHE A 7 9.19 -0.68 0.58
N ASP A 8 10.25 0.05 0.24
CA ASP A 8 10.95 -0.04 -1.05
C ASP A 8 12.07 -1.10 -1.03
N ASP A 9 11.88 -2.16 -0.24
CA ASP A 9 12.88 -3.18 0.06
C ASP A 9 12.77 -4.45 -0.78
N GLY A 10 11.64 -4.69 -1.45
CA GLY A 10 11.43 -5.87 -2.29
C GLY A 10 12.22 -5.84 -3.60
N ASN A 11 11.86 -4.93 -4.51
CA ASN A 11 12.56 -4.73 -5.79
C ASN A 11 13.28 -3.38 -5.86
N GLY A 12 13.08 -2.48 -4.90
CA GLY A 12 13.57 -1.09 -5.00
C GLY A 12 12.96 -0.33 -6.19
N CYS A 13 11.68 -0.55 -6.50
CA CYS A 13 11.01 0.05 -7.66
C CYS A 13 11.05 1.59 -7.59
N TYR A 14 10.90 2.18 -6.41
CA TYR A 14 10.97 3.63 -6.27
C TYR A 14 12.39 4.14 -6.50
N ARG A 15 13.39 3.48 -5.91
CA ARG A 15 14.80 3.83 -6.12
C ARG A 15 15.19 3.76 -7.60
N GLN A 16 14.89 2.66 -8.26
CA GLN A 16 15.19 2.47 -9.68
C GLN A 16 14.51 3.55 -10.54
N ALA A 17 13.23 3.84 -10.29
CA ALA A 17 12.51 4.85 -11.05
C ALA A 17 13.07 6.26 -10.84
N VAL A 18 13.49 6.62 -9.62
CA VAL A 18 14.13 7.90 -9.31
C VAL A 18 15.48 8.03 -10.02
N ASP A 19 16.31 6.98 -9.98
CA ASP A 19 17.61 6.95 -10.65
C ASP A 19 17.46 7.13 -12.16
N GLU A 20 16.54 6.37 -12.79
CA GLU A 20 16.24 6.50 -14.22
C GLU A 20 15.66 7.87 -14.58
N TYR A 21 14.78 8.42 -13.73
CA TYR A 21 14.21 9.75 -13.96
C TYR A 21 15.28 10.83 -13.93
N ASN A 22 16.21 10.77 -12.97
CA ASN A 22 17.32 11.72 -12.88
C ASN A 22 18.20 11.68 -14.14
N VAL A 23 18.54 10.48 -14.64
CA VAL A 23 19.35 10.30 -15.85
C VAL A 23 18.62 10.82 -17.10
N ASN A 24 17.34 10.47 -17.26
CA ASN A 24 16.60 10.74 -18.50
C ASN A 24 16.01 12.15 -18.57
N MET A 25 15.59 12.72 -17.44
CA MET A 25 14.90 14.01 -17.36
C MET A 25 15.80 15.14 -16.81
N GLY A 26 17.04 14.84 -16.41
CA GLY A 26 17.97 15.81 -15.83
C GLY A 26 17.61 16.23 -14.40
N GLY A 27 16.87 15.38 -13.67
CA GLY A 27 16.49 15.60 -12.28
C GLY A 27 17.64 15.46 -11.29
N GLN A 28 17.47 16.05 -10.09
CA GLN A 28 18.37 15.87 -8.94
C GLN A 28 17.58 15.38 -7.72
N HIS A 29 16.62 14.47 -7.93
CA HIS A 29 15.87 13.88 -6.82
C HIS A 29 16.78 12.97 -6.01
N THR A 30 16.63 12.99 -4.69
CA THR A 30 17.28 12.03 -3.80
C THR A 30 16.21 11.15 -3.19
N ILE A 31 16.49 9.86 -3.05
CA ILE A 31 15.59 8.91 -2.42
C ILE A 31 16.29 8.18 -1.28
N THR A 32 15.61 8.12 -0.14
CA THR A 32 15.99 7.31 1.01
C THR A 32 14.96 6.18 1.13
N SER A 33 15.36 4.97 0.74
CA SER A 33 14.52 3.77 0.90
C SER A 33 14.56 3.31 2.36
N ILE A 34 13.40 3.07 2.96
CA ILE A 34 13.23 2.73 4.37
C ILE A 34 12.36 1.46 4.45
N GLY A 35 12.90 0.41 5.06
CA GLY A 35 12.25 -0.90 5.13
C GLY A 35 13.18 -1.96 5.71
N ILE A 36 12.88 -3.23 5.49
CA ILE A 36 13.68 -4.36 5.97
C ILE A 36 14.45 -5.02 4.81
N GLY A 37 15.74 -5.27 4.97
CA GLY A 37 16.56 -5.87 3.89
C GLY A 37 17.36 -4.82 3.13
N ASP A 38 17.23 -4.78 1.79
CA ASP A 38 18.11 -3.99 0.88
C ASP A 38 17.78 -2.48 0.82
N ALA A 39 17.03 -1.97 1.81
CA ALA A 39 16.72 -0.56 1.97
C ALA A 39 17.97 0.24 2.41
N CYS A 40 18.01 1.54 2.09
CA CYS A 40 19.06 2.45 2.56
C CYS A 40 19.11 2.50 4.09
N ILE A 41 17.93 2.41 4.72
CA ILE A 41 17.77 2.36 6.17
C ILE A 41 17.01 1.09 6.51
N ASN A 42 17.69 0.17 7.19
CA ASN A 42 17.11 -1.07 7.69
C ASN A 42 16.30 -0.77 8.96
N GLN A 43 15.03 -0.44 8.78
CA GLN A 43 14.08 -0.10 9.82
C GLN A 43 12.79 -0.87 9.58
N ASP A 44 12.43 -1.72 10.54
CA ASP A 44 11.12 -2.35 10.56
C ASP A 44 10.02 -1.30 10.80
N LEU A 45 9.18 -1.12 9.80
CA LEU A 45 8.03 -0.20 9.79
C LEU A 45 6.75 -0.83 10.36
N ALA A 46 6.80 -2.07 10.85
CA ALA A 46 5.69 -2.79 11.44
C ALA A 46 5.77 -2.87 12.98
N VAL A 47 6.24 -4.00 13.52
CA VAL A 47 5.97 -4.44 14.91
C VAL A 47 7.03 -3.96 15.90
N ASN A 48 8.19 -3.48 15.44
CA ASN A 48 9.30 -3.05 16.30
C ASN A 48 8.91 -1.95 17.32
N THR A 49 7.87 -1.16 17.03
CA THR A 49 7.34 -0.16 17.97
C THR A 49 6.62 -0.74 19.20
N LEU A 50 6.20 -2.03 19.18
CA LEU A 50 5.58 -2.67 20.35
C LEU A 50 6.56 -2.89 21.51
N HIS A 51 7.84 -3.15 21.21
CA HIS A 51 8.86 -3.43 22.22
C HIS A 51 9.74 -2.20 22.50
N LYS A 52 9.89 -1.31 21.53
CA LYS A 52 10.63 -0.05 21.65
C LYS A 52 9.84 1.08 21.01
N PRO A 53 8.95 1.75 21.75
CA PRO A 53 8.02 2.76 21.21
C PRO A 53 8.69 3.87 20.40
N ASN A 54 9.92 4.23 20.74
CA ASN A 54 10.67 5.31 20.08
C ASN A 54 11.63 4.83 18.98
N ALA A 55 11.79 3.53 18.77
CA ALA A 55 12.81 3.02 17.84
C ALA A 55 12.64 3.55 16.42
N LEU A 56 11.38 3.68 15.96
CA LEU A 56 11.06 4.27 14.66
C LEU A 56 11.53 5.73 14.58
N TRP A 57 11.18 6.54 15.59
CA TRP A 57 11.46 7.97 15.61
C TRP A 57 12.94 8.28 15.81
N GLU A 58 13.63 7.52 16.65
CA GLU A 58 15.07 7.66 16.88
C GLU A 58 15.93 7.44 15.62
N GLN A 59 15.39 6.74 14.61
CA GLN A 59 16.04 6.60 13.31
C GLN A 59 15.58 7.68 12.34
N LEU A 60 14.27 7.86 12.19
CA LEU A 60 13.71 8.78 11.19
C LEU A 60 13.99 10.26 11.50
N ASP A 61 14.07 10.64 12.77
CA ASP A 61 14.37 12.03 13.17
C ASP A 61 15.82 12.45 12.86
N LYS A 62 16.71 11.51 12.51
CA LYS A 62 18.08 11.80 12.08
C LYS A 62 18.20 12.16 10.61
N LEU A 63 17.13 11.95 9.84
CA LEU A 63 17.11 12.14 8.40
C LEU A 63 16.60 13.54 8.06
N ASP A 64 17.02 14.04 6.90
CA ASP A 64 16.42 15.23 6.33
C ASP A 64 14.93 15.00 6.06
N ARG A 65 14.12 16.04 6.29
CA ARG A 65 12.67 15.95 6.10
C ARG A 65 12.33 15.75 4.62
N PRO A 66 11.41 14.81 4.29
CA PRO A 66 11.05 14.54 2.90
C PRO A 66 10.13 15.62 2.34
N ASP A 67 10.35 15.98 1.07
CA ASP A 67 9.34 16.69 0.28
C ASP A 67 8.20 15.74 -0.11
N VAL A 68 8.54 14.48 -0.40
CA VAL A 68 7.61 13.46 -0.90
C VAL A 68 7.78 12.15 -0.12
N ILE A 69 6.67 11.53 0.27
CA ILE A 69 6.65 10.15 0.76
C ILE A 69 5.96 9.26 -0.27
N LEU A 70 6.66 8.22 -0.74
CA LEU A 70 6.09 7.12 -1.53
C LEU A 70 6.08 5.86 -0.67
N ALA A 71 4.91 5.23 -0.49
CA ALA A 71 4.77 4.08 0.41
C ALA A 71 4.02 2.93 -0.26
N SER A 72 4.53 1.70 -0.12
CA SER A 72 3.88 0.46 -0.57
C SER A 72 3.68 -0.52 0.58
N PRO A 73 2.82 -0.21 1.57
CA PRO A 73 2.62 -1.09 2.73
C PRO A 73 2.11 -2.48 2.29
N PRO A 74 2.50 -3.56 3.01
CA PRO A 74 2.09 -4.93 2.69
C PRO A 74 0.57 -5.10 2.54
N CYS A 75 0.15 -5.87 1.55
CA CYS A 75 -1.26 -5.96 1.13
C CYS A 75 -1.99 -7.21 1.63
N GLU A 76 -1.27 -8.20 2.18
CA GLU A 76 -1.78 -9.55 2.47
C GLU A 76 -3.00 -9.54 3.39
N SER A 77 -2.99 -8.69 4.42
CA SER A 77 -4.06 -8.54 5.41
C SER A 77 -5.34 -7.96 4.81
N TRP A 78 -5.19 -7.25 3.69
CA TRP A 78 -6.24 -6.50 3.01
C TRP A 78 -6.73 -7.19 1.74
N SER A 79 -6.01 -8.22 1.30
CA SER A 79 -6.16 -8.81 -0.02
C SER A 79 -7.46 -9.59 -0.19
N VAL A 80 -8.04 -9.49 -1.39
CA VAL A 80 -9.15 -10.34 -1.85
C VAL A 80 -8.66 -11.74 -2.21
N ALA A 81 -7.35 -11.93 -2.44
CA ALA A 81 -6.78 -13.24 -2.76
C ALA A 81 -6.92 -14.25 -1.60
N SER A 82 -7.12 -13.76 -0.37
CA SER A 82 -7.41 -14.59 0.80
C SER A 82 -8.91 -14.68 1.12
N ALA A 83 -9.77 -14.53 0.10
CA ALA A 83 -11.22 -14.54 0.25
C ALA A 83 -11.72 -15.78 1.02
N MET A 84 -12.61 -15.51 1.96
CA MET A 84 -13.37 -16.48 2.73
C MET A 84 -14.82 -15.99 2.78
N LYS A 85 -15.77 -16.84 3.19
CA LYS A 85 -17.17 -16.40 3.32
C LYS A 85 -17.26 -15.16 4.20
N GLY A 86 -17.94 -14.15 3.68
CA GLY A 86 -18.14 -12.86 4.36
C GLY A 86 -16.87 -12.02 4.53
N GLY A 87 -15.75 -12.31 3.85
CA GLY A 87 -14.58 -11.43 3.92
C GLY A 87 -13.29 -12.06 3.40
N ASN A 88 -12.18 -11.86 4.12
CA ASN A 88 -10.90 -12.46 3.79
C ASN A 88 -10.32 -13.20 5.00
N ALA A 89 -9.13 -13.78 4.89
CA ALA A 89 -8.57 -14.57 5.97
C ALA A 89 -8.31 -13.80 7.28
N CYS A 90 -8.28 -12.47 7.28
CA CYS A 90 -8.10 -11.67 8.49
C CYS A 90 -9.43 -11.17 9.08
N TRP A 91 -10.39 -10.87 8.21
CA TRP A 91 -11.61 -10.13 8.54
C TRP A 91 -12.88 -10.81 8.03
N LYS A 92 -13.94 -10.75 8.82
CA LYS A 92 -15.31 -11.05 8.40
C LYS A 92 -16.21 -9.83 8.56
N GLN A 93 -17.21 -9.76 7.70
CA GLN A 93 -18.29 -8.81 7.78
C GLN A 93 -19.39 -9.40 8.67
N GLU A 94 -19.79 -8.64 9.68
CA GLU A 94 -20.96 -8.96 10.48
C GLU A 94 -22.24 -8.80 9.66
N LYS A 95 -23.30 -9.48 10.07
CA LYS A 95 -24.59 -9.31 9.42
C LYS A 95 -25.12 -7.91 9.69
N ASP A 96 -25.77 -7.34 8.70
CA ASP A 96 -26.54 -6.12 8.89
C ASP A 96 -27.61 -6.38 9.95
N MET A 97 -27.79 -5.41 10.84
CA MET A 97 -28.73 -5.52 11.95
C MET A 97 -29.85 -4.52 11.74
N THR A 98 -31.08 -4.97 11.97
CA THR A 98 -32.21 -4.05 12.08
C THR A 98 -32.15 -3.40 13.46
N ILE A 99 -31.95 -2.08 13.51
CA ILE A 99 -31.70 -1.35 14.75
C ILE A 99 -32.98 -0.82 15.42
N ASN A 100 -34.12 -0.88 14.73
CA ASN A 100 -35.40 -0.51 15.31
C ASN A 100 -36.60 -1.24 14.66
N LEU A 101 -37.76 -1.11 15.31
CA LEU A 101 -39.03 -1.67 14.85
C LEU A 101 -39.52 -1.09 13.50
N PHE A 102 -38.89 -0.01 13.01
CA PHE A 102 -39.25 0.66 11.76
C PHE A 102 -38.41 0.21 10.56
N GLY A 103 -37.51 -0.76 10.75
CA GLY A 103 -36.73 -1.35 9.66
C GLY A 103 -35.51 -0.54 9.25
N GLU A 104 -35.00 0.36 10.10
CA GLU A 104 -33.68 0.94 9.87
C GLU A 104 -32.61 -0.14 10.02
N TYR A 105 -31.66 -0.16 9.09
CA TYR A 105 -30.56 -1.12 9.06
C TYR A 105 -29.24 -0.42 9.35
N GLU A 106 -28.46 -0.99 10.26
CA GLU A 106 -27.06 -0.65 10.44
C GLU A 106 -26.21 -1.69 9.70
N GLN A 107 -25.30 -1.21 8.85
CA GLN A 107 -24.40 -2.08 8.13
C GLN A 107 -23.43 -2.74 9.10
N GLY A 108 -23.37 -4.07 9.06
CA GLY A 108 -22.47 -4.82 9.92
C GLY A 108 -21.00 -4.46 9.62
N SER A 109 -20.19 -4.35 10.68
CA SER A 109 -18.77 -4.03 10.54
C SER A 109 -18.08 -5.00 9.60
N LYS A 110 -17.32 -4.45 8.64
CA LYS A 110 -16.48 -5.22 7.71
C LYS A 110 -15.18 -5.72 8.35
N PHE A 111 -14.86 -5.28 9.56
CA PHE A 111 -13.57 -5.49 10.21
C PHE A 111 -13.69 -6.29 11.51
N THR A 112 -14.50 -7.35 11.51
CA THR A 112 -14.58 -8.26 12.65
C THR A 112 -13.55 -9.38 12.52
N ILE A 113 -12.89 -9.71 13.62
CA ILE A 113 -11.90 -10.80 13.68
C ILE A 113 -12.60 -12.16 13.50
N ARG A 114 -11.98 -13.05 12.73
CA ARG A 114 -12.46 -14.42 12.55
C ARG A 114 -12.21 -15.29 13.77
N ASN A 115 -13.21 -16.10 14.10
CA ASN A 115 -13.10 -17.17 15.08
C ASN A 115 -12.37 -18.36 14.47
N HIS A 116 -11.77 -19.23 15.29
CA HIS A 116 -11.10 -20.44 14.82
C HIS A 116 -12.01 -21.33 13.95
N ILE A 117 -13.29 -21.43 14.31
CA ILE A 117 -14.31 -22.21 13.59
C ILE A 117 -14.52 -21.71 12.14
N ASP A 118 -14.27 -20.41 11.89
CA ASP A 118 -14.46 -19.82 10.56
C ASP A 118 -13.46 -20.40 9.52
N TYR A 119 -12.40 -21.09 9.97
CA TYR A 119 -11.34 -21.65 9.13
C TYR A 119 -11.49 -23.14 8.81
N GLU A 120 -12.44 -23.87 9.41
CA GLU A 120 -12.53 -25.34 9.27
C GLU A 120 -12.64 -25.82 7.81
N ASN A 121 -13.27 -25.03 6.95
CA ASN A 121 -13.50 -25.36 5.54
C ASN A 121 -12.58 -24.59 4.56
N TYR A 122 -11.47 -24.03 5.05
CA TYR A 122 -10.55 -23.22 4.24
C TYR A 122 -9.09 -23.64 4.42
N GLN A 123 -8.24 -23.35 3.42
CA GLN A 123 -6.80 -23.59 3.51
C GLN A 123 -6.06 -22.68 4.53
N PHE A 124 -6.71 -21.60 4.98
CA PHE A 124 -6.12 -20.63 5.91
C PHE A 124 -6.18 -21.12 7.35
N LYS A 125 -5.30 -20.59 8.21
CA LYS A 125 -5.21 -20.96 9.63
C LYS A 125 -5.19 -19.70 10.49
N TYR A 126 -5.86 -19.76 11.65
CA TYR A 126 -6.00 -18.64 12.56
C TYR A 126 -4.65 -18.00 12.92
N ASP A 127 -3.65 -18.79 13.36
CA ASP A 127 -2.35 -18.26 13.81
C ASP A 127 -1.63 -17.48 12.70
N LYS A 128 -1.65 -17.99 11.47
CA LYS A 128 -1.04 -17.30 10.32
C LYS A 128 -1.80 -16.01 10.01
N SER A 129 -3.12 -16.06 9.99
CA SER A 129 -3.96 -14.89 9.75
C SER A 129 -3.85 -13.84 10.87
N PHE A 130 -3.63 -14.26 12.12
CA PHE A 130 -3.36 -13.38 13.24
C PHE A 130 -2.09 -12.56 13.00
N LEU A 131 -0.97 -13.22 12.70
CA LEU A 131 0.31 -12.54 12.43
C LEU A 131 0.22 -11.62 11.21
N THR A 132 -0.40 -12.10 10.12
CA THR A 132 -0.64 -11.28 8.92
C THR A 132 -1.46 -10.04 9.27
N ARG A 133 -2.55 -10.18 10.03
CA ARG A 133 -3.39 -9.05 10.44
C ARG A 133 -2.60 -8.02 11.25
N ILE A 134 -1.92 -8.44 12.32
CA ILE A 134 -1.12 -7.54 13.18
C ILE A 134 -0.07 -6.81 12.36
N ASN A 135 0.64 -7.51 11.47
CA ASN A 135 1.63 -6.88 10.60
C ASN A 135 1.00 -5.80 9.70
N GLY A 136 -0.10 -6.13 9.02
CA GLY A 136 -0.80 -5.20 8.14
C GLY A 136 -1.29 -3.95 8.87
N GLU A 137 -1.95 -4.12 10.01
CA GLU A 137 -2.45 -3.01 10.84
C GLU A 137 -1.30 -2.10 11.30
N MET A 138 -0.21 -2.67 11.80
CA MET A 138 0.95 -1.91 12.26
C MET A 138 1.65 -1.16 11.11
N CYS A 139 1.84 -1.81 9.95
CA CYS A 139 2.44 -1.18 8.78
C CYS A 139 1.65 0.05 8.34
N ILE A 140 0.32 -0.07 8.17
CA ILE A 140 -0.48 1.06 7.71
C ILE A 140 -0.57 2.14 8.79
N TYR A 141 -0.74 1.77 10.06
CA TYR A 141 -0.75 2.72 11.17
C TYR A 141 0.53 3.55 11.22
N ASN A 142 1.70 2.89 11.20
CA ASN A 142 2.99 3.58 11.24
C ASN A 142 3.22 4.44 9.98
N THR A 143 2.81 3.97 8.80
CA THR A 143 2.87 4.77 7.55
C THR A 143 2.15 6.11 7.73
N LEU A 144 0.92 6.07 8.27
CA LEU A 144 0.13 7.26 8.51
C LEU A 144 0.74 8.14 9.61
N LYS A 145 1.28 7.56 10.69
CA LYS A 145 1.98 8.32 11.73
C LYS A 145 3.26 8.99 11.22
N ILE A 146 3.97 8.39 10.28
CA ILE A 146 5.11 9.02 9.60
C ILE A 146 4.63 10.23 8.79
N ILE A 147 3.57 10.09 7.99
CA ILE A 147 2.99 11.20 7.22
C ILE A 147 2.54 12.33 8.15
N GLU A 148 1.83 12.01 9.23
CA GLU A 148 1.38 12.99 10.24
C GLU A 148 2.55 13.71 10.92
N ARG A 149 3.63 13.01 11.26
CA ARG A 149 4.79 13.58 11.98
C ARG A 149 5.64 14.47 11.08
N TYR A 150 5.93 14.03 9.85
CA TYR A 150 6.89 14.70 8.98
C TYR A 150 6.24 15.66 7.98
N GLN A 151 4.93 15.56 7.75
CA GLN A 151 4.15 16.50 6.94
C GLN A 151 4.80 16.78 5.56
N PRO A 152 5.02 15.74 4.73
CA PRO A 152 5.59 15.96 3.41
C PRO A 152 4.66 16.84 2.56
N LYS A 153 5.22 17.56 1.58
CA LYS A 153 4.40 18.34 0.63
C LYS A 153 3.46 17.42 -0.15
N VAL A 154 3.91 16.21 -0.48
CA VAL A 154 3.11 15.17 -1.14
C VAL A 154 3.30 13.83 -0.45
N PHE A 155 2.22 13.09 -0.21
CA PHE A 155 2.29 11.67 0.11
C PHE A 155 1.57 10.85 -0.95
N VAL A 156 2.07 9.64 -1.18
CA VAL A 156 1.45 8.65 -2.07
C VAL A 156 1.54 7.28 -1.41
N ILE A 157 0.40 6.64 -1.18
CA ILE A 157 0.28 5.29 -0.63
C ILE A 157 -0.26 4.37 -1.73
N GLU A 158 0.46 3.29 -2.04
CA GLU A 158 0.08 2.27 -3.03
C GLU A 158 -0.58 1.07 -2.35
N ASN A 159 -1.66 0.56 -2.96
CA ASN A 159 -2.21 -0.75 -2.65
C ASN A 159 -3.15 -1.24 -3.76
N PRO A 160 -3.43 -2.55 -3.84
CA PRO A 160 -4.51 -3.07 -4.68
C PRO A 160 -5.83 -2.29 -4.54
N ALA A 161 -6.46 -1.99 -5.67
CA ALA A 161 -7.60 -1.05 -5.71
C ALA A 161 -8.82 -1.52 -4.91
N TYR A 162 -9.02 -2.83 -4.83
CA TYR A 162 -10.17 -3.46 -4.19
C TYR A 162 -9.81 -4.15 -2.87
N GLY A 163 -8.62 -3.86 -2.33
CA GLY A 163 -8.23 -4.31 -1.00
C GLY A 163 -9.02 -3.58 0.09
N ARG A 164 -9.12 -4.21 1.26
CA ARG A 164 -9.83 -3.65 2.42
C ARG A 164 -9.10 -2.48 3.09
N MET A 165 -7.85 -2.19 2.68
CA MET A 165 -7.01 -1.17 3.30
C MET A 165 -7.63 0.23 3.21
N TRP A 166 -8.20 0.59 2.07
CA TRP A 166 -8.81 1.91 1.85
C TRP A 166 -9.97 2.18 2.82
N GLU A 167 -10.87 1.20 2.96
CA GLU A 167 -11.97 1.28 3.92
C GLU A 167 -11.46 1.25 5.38
N TYR A 168 -10.35 0.55 5.65
CA TYR A 168 -9.76 0.50 6.98
C TYR A 168 -9.18 1.85 7.38
N ILE A 169 -8.45 2.50 6.48
CA ILE A 169 -7.89 3.84 6.68
C ILE A 169 -9.03 4.84 6.95
N ALA A 170 -10.06 4.85 6.12
CA ALA A 170 -11.16 5.81 6.22
C ALA A 170 -12.05 5.57 7.45
N ASN A 171 -12.48 4.32 7.68
CA ASN A 171 -13.55 4.04 8.64
C ASN A 171 -13.05 3.52 10.00
N VAL A 172 -11.86 2.93 10.05
CA VAL A 172 -11.29 2.39 11.31
C VAL A 172 -10.25 3.33 11.89
N ILE A 173 -9.28 3.78 11.07
CA ILE A 173 -8.24 4.71 11.54
C ILE A 173 -8.77 6.14 11.57
N GLY A 174 -9.62 6.52 10.60
CA GLY A 174 -10.14 7.88 10.48
C GLY A 174 -9.13 8.86 9.87
N PHE A 175 -8.27 8.39 8.97
CA PHE A 175 -7.32 9.24 8.25
C PHE A 175 -7.88 9.62 6.88
N ASP A 176 -7.88 10.91 6.56
CA ASP A 176 -8.41 11.43 5.30
C ASP A 176 -7.39 11.29 4.16
N ILE A 177 -7.83 10.67 3.07
CA ILE A 177 -7.07 10.58 1.81
C ILE A 177 -7.89 11.30 0.74
N PRO A 178 -7.55 12.57 0.41
CA PRO A 178 -8.37 13.39 -0.47
C PRO A 178 -8.53 12.82 -1.89
N TYR A 179 -7.52 12.11 -2.40
CA TYR A 179 -7.54 11.54 -3.74
C TYR A 179 -7.20 10.05 -3.74
N GLU A 180 -8.16 9.22 -4.17
CA GLU A 180 -7.94 7.81 -4.50
C GLU A 180 -7.68 7.64 -6.00
N ASN A 181 -6.41 7.71 -6.41
CA ASN A 181 -6.03 7.67 -7.82
C ASN A 181 -6.02 6.23 -8.35
N LEU A 182 -7.12 5.77 -8.95
CA LEU A 182 -7.22 4.47 -9.60
C LEU A 182 -6.41 4.43 -10.90
N THR A 183 -5.61 3.39 -11.07
CA THR A 183 -4.91 3.05 -12.30
C THR A 183 -4.89 1.53 -12.53
N TYR A 184 -4.40 1.12 -13.70
CA TYR A 184 -4.08 -0.27 -13.99
C TYR A 184 -2.64 -0.36 -14.48
N TYR A 185 -1.84 -1.25 -13.92
CA TYR A 185 -0.41 -1.34 -14.27
C TYR A 185 -0.16 -1.57 -15.77
N ASN A 186 -1.09 -2.21 -16.50
CA ASN A 186 -0.96 -2.40 -17.94
C ASN A 186 -1.09 -1.12 -18.77
N ASN A 187 -1.46 0.00 -18.17
CA ASN A 187 -1.31 1.32 -18.79
C ASN A 187 0.15 1.80 -18.80
N TYR A 188 1.05 1.10 -18.12
CA TYR A 188 2.46 1.43 -17.95
C TYR A 188 3.33 0.20 -18.23
N ASP A 189 3.10 -0.48 -19.35
CA ASP A 189 3.89 -1.62 -19.84
C ASP A 189 3.93 -2.86 -18.95
N TYR A 190 2.93 -3.05 -18.08
CA TYR A 190 2.75 -4.31 -17.36
C TYR A 190 1.90 -5.31 -18.17
N PRO A 191 2.25 -6.60 -18.20
CA PRO A 191 1.59 -7.59 -19.07
C PRO A 191 0.12 -7.88 -18.75
N VAL A 192 -0.30 -7.60 -17.52
CA VAL A 192 -1.64 -7.92 -17.02
C VAL A 192 -2.30 -6.71 -16.39
N LYS A 193 -3.61 -6.60 -16.56
CA LYS A 193 -4.42 -5.56 -15.93
C LYS A 193 -4.48 -5.79 -14.42
N LYS A 194 -3.57 -5.13 -13.69
CA LYS A 194 -3.54 -5.12 -12.23
C LYS A 194 -4.18 -3.82 -11.73
N PRO A 195 -5.40 -3.86 -11.17
CA PRO A 195 -6.06 -2.68 -10.62
C PRO A 195 -5.42 -2.24 -9.31
N THR A 196 -4.91 -1.02 -9.28
CA THR A 196 -4.20 -0.44 -8.14
C THR A 196 -4.71 0.97 -7.86
N LYS A 197 -4.79 1.35 -6.59
CA LYS A 197 -5.07 2.72 -6.17
C LYS A 197 -3.82 3.34 -5.55
N PHE A 198 -3.66 4.64 -5.79
CA PHE A 198 -2.65 5.47 -5.16
C PHE A 198 -3.36 6.56 -4.35
N GLY A 199 -3.44 6.36 -3.04
CA GLY A 199 -3.99 7.33 -2.11
C GLY A 199 -3.02 8.49 -1.93
N SER A 200 -3.47 9.73 -2.16
CA SER A 200 -2.60 10.91 -2.11
C SER A 200 -3.33 12.16 -1.65
N ASN A 201 -2.58 13.15 -1.19
CA ASN A 201 -3.07 14.52 -0.98
C ASN A 201 -3.17 15.34 -2.27
N ILE A 202 -2.78 14.80 -3.42
CA ILE A 202 -2.94 15.44 -4.73
C ILE A 202 -3.58 14.51 -5.77
N ASP A 203 -4.24 15.11 -6.77
CA ASP A 203 -4.70 14.39 -7.95
C ASP A 203 -3.49 14.07 -8.86
N LEU A 204 -3.14 12.78 -8.93
CA LEU A 204 -2.01 12.28 -9.70
C LEU A 204 -2.34 12.16 -11.20
N LYS A 205 -3.63 12.21 -11.59
CA LYS A 205 -4.07 12.14 -12.99
C LYS A 205 -3.45 10.96 -13.76
N LEU A 206 -3.40 9.80 -13.11
CA LEU A 206 -2.84 8.56 -13.67
C LEU A 206 -3.68 8.03 -14.83
N LEU A 207 -3.01 7.34 -15.75
CA LEU A 207 -3.67 6.61 -16.83
C LEU A 207 -4.56 5.51 -16.27
N LYS A 208 -5.75 5.36 -16.80
CA LYS A 208 -6.76 4.40 -16.32
C LYS A 208 -7.61 3.82 -17.44
N GLU A 209 -7.05 3.75 -18.63
CA GLU A 209 -7.75 3.21 -19.78
C GLU A 209 -8.02 1.72 -19.59
N ASN A 210 -9.16 1.28 -20.13
CA ASN A 210 -9.58 -0.11 -20.08
C ASN A 210 -8.89 -0.93 -21.19
N ILE A 211 -7.58 -1.08 -21.08
CA ILE A 211 -6.75 -1.86 -22.00
C ILE A 211 -6.95 -3.35 -21.69
N ARG A 212 -7.21 -4.17 -22.72
CA ARG A 212 -7.31 -5.63 -22.59
C ARG A 212 -5.94 -6.23 -22.25
N ASN A 213 -5.93 -7.34 -21.51
CA ASN A 213 -4.68 -8.04 -21.22
C ASN A 213 -4.02 -8.53 -22.51
N THR A 214 -2.70 -8.43 -22.58
CA THR A 214 -1.90 -9.03 -23.66
C THR A 214 -1.69 -10.53 -23.44
N ILE A 215 -1.79 -10.99 -22.19
CA ILE A 215 -1.68 -12.40 -21.78
C ILE A 215 -2.64 -12.74 -20.62
N GLU A 216 -3.08 -13.99 -20.54
CA GLU A 216 -3.85 -14.49 -19.40
C GLU A 216 -2.98 -14.53 -18.14
N PHE A 217 -3.56 -14.22 -16.98
CA PHE A 217 -2.80 -14.19 -15.70
C PHE A 217 -2.22 -15.57 -15.35
N GLU A 218 -2.85 -16.64 -15.83
CA GLU A 218 -2.46 -18.05 -15.65
C GLU A 218 -1.31 -18.47 -16.55
N SER A 219 -1.09 -17.78 -17.68
CA SER A 219 0.00 -18.06 -18.62
C SER A 219 1.30 -17.33 -18.31
N MET A 220 1.31 -16.44 -17.31
CA MET A 220 2.56 -15.93 -16.75
C MET A 220 3.25 -17.07 -15.99
N ASP A 221 4.28 -17.66 -16.60
CA ASP A 221 5.07 -18.78 -16.09
C ASP A 221 5.98 -18.35 -14.91
N ILE A 222 5.38 -17.80 -13.86
CA ILE A 222 6.07 -17.33 -12.66
C ILE A 222 6.17 -18.50 -11.67
N LYS A 223 7.03 -19.47 -11.98
CA LYS A 223 7.38 -20.57 -11.08
C LYS A 223 8.60 -20.18 -10.24
N GLY A 224 8.53 -20.37 -8.91
CA GLY A 224 9.67 -20.27 -8.00
C GLY A 224 9.59 -19.21 -6.90
N VAL A 225 10.69 -19.07 -6.15
CA VAL A 225 10.85 -18.28 -4.91
C VAL A 225 10.62 -16.76 -5.12
N ASN A 226 10.73 -16.26 -6.36
CA ASN A 226 10.55 -14.84 -6.72
C ASN A 226 9.11 -14.43 -7.11
N ARG A 227 8.12 -15.33 -7.00
CA ARG A 227 6.75 -15.07 -7.48
C ARG A 227 6.08 -13.85 -6.83
N TYR A 228 6.35 -13.60 -5.55
CA TYR A 228 5.80 -12.43 -4.86
C TYR A 228 6.42 -11.13 -5.38
N ASN A 229 7.75 -11.07 -5.46
CA ASN A 229 8.49 -9.89 -5.93
C ASN A 229 8.12 -9.52 -7.38
N THR A 230 7.96 -10.49 -8.28
CA THR A 230 7.53 -10.22 -9.65
C THR A 230 6.09 -9.68 -9.73
N ARG A 231 5.19 -10.14 -8.84
CA ARG A 231 3.78 -9.71 -8.81
C ARG A 231 3.57 -8.37 -8.12
N SER A 232 4.45 -8.00 -7.19
CA SER A 232 4.44 -6.74 -6.47
C SER A 232 5.28 -5.66 -7.15
N HIS A 233 5.93 -5.97 -8.27
CA HIS A 233 6.70 -5.01 -9.06
C HIS A 233 5.80 -3.90 -9.61
N ILE A 234 6.08 -2.67 -9.19
CA ILE A 234 5.42 -1.45 -9.68
C ILE A 234 6.14 -1.02 -10.96
N PRO A 235 5.44 -0.77 -12.08
CA PRO A 235 6.08 -0.32 -13.30
C PRO A 235 6.86 0.98 -13.09
N LEU A 236 8.11 1.04 -13.55
CA LEU A 236 8.97 2.22 -13.35
C LEU A 236 8.38 3.46 -14.02
N MET A 237 7.80 3.32 -15.22
CA MET A 237 7.11 4.41 -15.92
C MET A 237 5.93 4.99 -15.13
N LEU A 238 5.20 4.15 -14.38
CA LEU A 238 4.13 4.63 -13.50
C LEU A 238 4.70 5.47 -12.36
N VAL A 239 5.78 5.02 -11.73
CA VAL A 239 6.46 5.81 -10.69
C VAL A 239 7.00 7.12 -11.26
N GLN A 240 7.60 7.12 -12.45
CA GLN A 240 8.09 8.32 -13.12
C GLN A 240 6.96 9.33 -13.42
N ASP A 241 5.79 8.86 -13.84
CA ASP A 241 4.60 9.73 -14.04
C ASP A 241 4.13 10.34 -12.71
N ILE A 242 4.14 9.56 -11.61
CA ILE A 242 3.87 10.06 -10.26
C ILE A 242 4.91 11.13 -9.86
N LEU A 243 6.21 10.88 -10.05
CA LEU A 243 7.28 11.82 -9.73
C LEU A 243 7.11 13.15 -10.47
N LYS A 244 6.80 13.09 -11.77
CA LYS A 244 6.51 14.27 -12.59
C LYS A 244 5.35 15.09 -12.03
N ARG A 245 4.30 14.42 -11.54
CA ARG A 245 3.15 15.10 -10.91
C ARG A 245 3.52 15.75 -9.59
N CYS A 246 4.32 15.07 -8.77
CA CYS A 246 4.85 15.64 -7.53
C CYS A 246 5.71 16.88 -7.80
N ASP A 247 6.60 16.84 -8.80
CA ASP A 247 7.41 17.98 -9.21
C ASP A 247 6.56 19.17 -9.64
N MET A 248 5.56 18.94 -10.48
CA MET A 248 4.65 20.00 -10.93
C MET A 248 3.90 20.64 -9.76
N TYR A 249 3.53 19.85 -8.76
CA TYR A 249 2.84 20.37 -7.57
C TYR A 249 3.80 21.17 -6.68
N ILE A 250 4.99 20.63 -6.40
CA ILE A 250 5.98 21.25 -5.52
C ILE A 250 6.59 22.51 -6.13
N ASN A 251 6.72 22.61 -7.46
CA ASN A 251 7.22 23.84 -8.09
C ASN A 251 6.15 24.93 -8.22
N LYS A 252 4.88 24.60 -7.97
CA LYS A 252 3.78 25.57 -8.02
C LYS A 252 3.61 26.34 -6.70
N TYR A 253 4.17 25.83 -5.60
CA TYR A 253 4.00 26.32 -4.23
C TYR A 253 5.32 26.34 -3.45
#